data_AF-A0A7W0PU80-F1
#
_entry.id   AF-A0A7W0PU80-F1
#
_cell.length_a   1.000
_cell.length_b   1.000
_cell.length_c   1.000
_cell.angle_alpha   90.00
_cell.angle_beta   90.00
_cell.angle_gamma   90.00
#
_symmetry.space_group_name_H-M   'P 1'
#
loop_
_entity.id
_entity.type
_entity.pdbx_description
1 polymer ?
#
loop_
_entity_poly.entity_id
_entity_poly.type
_entity_poly.pdbx_seq_one_letter_code
_entity_poly.pdbx_strand_id
1 'polypeptide(L)'
;EQETTLECISNGVGRGLMSNAVWKGIPLRELIGETQPEAGARRVFFHASDGYTHSTTLEKVLEPTTLLAFEMNGEPLPDRHGYPARLIVPGAYGEVSVKWIDRIELIDDDREGYYEKQGWKAQRVHTMSRIDVPVKGSTVPAPVEIRGAAFAGDRGISKVEVSTDGGDTWRDAEIVYHGSPLTWALWSSPWRPSPGDYELVVRATDGAGELQSSVVDDTVPDGATGFHRVQVRIEA
;
A
#
# COMPACT_ATOMS: atom_id res chain seq x y z
N GLU A 1 13.22 -3.17 -13.96
CA GLU A 1 11.82 -2.71 -13.86
C GLU A 1 11.12 -3.49 -12.77
N GLN A 2 10.20 -2.86 -12.05
CA GLN A 2 9.52 -3.45 -10.90
C GLN A 2 8.09 -2.91 -10.81
N GLU A 3 7.10 -3.80 -10.77
CA GLU A 3 5.72 -3.41 -10.47
C GLU A 3 5.55 -3.26 -8.95
N THR A 4 4.99 -2.14 -8.50
CA THR A 4 4.83 -1.87 -7.06
C THR A 4 3.59 -1.04 -6.81
N THR A 5 2.84 -1.43 -5.78
CA THR A 5 1.74 -0.66 -5.22
C THR A 5 2.25 0.29 -4.13
N LEU A 6 1.83 1.55 -4.20
CA LEU A 6 2.05 2.55 -3.17
C LEU A 6 0.72 2.85 -2.48
N GLU A 7 0.74 2.88 -1.16
CA GLU A 7 -0.39 3.25 -0.31
C GLU A 7 0.01 4.42 0.60
N CYS A 8 -0.83 5.44 0.71
CA CYS A 8 -0.59 6.55 1.61
C CYS A 8 -0.81 6.12 3.07
N ILE A 9 0.03 6.60 4.00
CA ILE A 9 -0.16 6.36 5.44
C ILE A 9 -1.50 6.92 5.97
N SER A 10 -2.02 7.97 5.31
CA SER A 10 -3.35 8.54 5.59
C SER A 10 -4.51 7.82 4.90
N ASN A 11 -4.25 6.67 4.24
CA ASN A 11 -5.31 5.87 3.64
C ASN A 11 -6.14 5.21 4.75
N GLY A 12 -7.30 5.79 5.05
CA GLY A 12 -8.30 5.12 5.86
C GLY A 12 -8.87 3.88 5.15
N VAL A 13 -9.47 2.97 5.92
CA VAL A 13 -10.13 1.78 5.38
C VAL A 13 -11.15 2.18 4.29
N GLY A 14 -10.93 1.68 3.07
CA GLY A 14 -11.80 1.96 1.91
C GLY A 14 -11.68 3.35 1.28
N ARG A 15 -10.67 4.18 1.63
CA ARG A 15 -10.54 5.56 1.13
C ARG A 15 -9.81 5.72 -0.21
N GLY A 16 -9.22 4.65 -0.73
CA GLY A 16 -8.71 4.60 -2.10
C GLY A 16 -7.41 5.37 -2.35
N LEU A 17 -6.66 5.77 -1.33
CA LEU A 17 -5.34 6.43 -1.47
C LEU A 17 -4.23 5.39 -1.71
N MET A 18 -4.42 4.56 -2.74
CA MET A 18 -3.53 3.49 -3.14
C MET A 18 -3.51 3.36 -4.67
N SER A 19 -2.34 3.12 -5.27
CA SER A 19 -2.17 2.95 -6.72
C SER A 19 -1.00 2.05 -7.05
N ASN A 20 -1.07 1.39 -8.21
CA ASN A 20 -0.06 0.46 -8.70
C ASN A 20 0.55 0.95 -10.02
N ALA A 21 1.86 0.75 -10.20
CA ALA A 21 2.58 1.12 -11.43
C ALA A 21 3.84 0.27 -11.62
N VAL A 22 4.36 0.27 -12.85
CA VAL A 22 5.69 -0.28 -13.19
C VAL A 22 6.72 0.83 -13.09
N TRP A 23 7.77 0.61 -12.32
CA TRP A 23 8.84 1.56 -12.08
C TRP A 23 10.15 1.07 -12.70
N LYS A 24 10.87 1.98 -13.34
CA LYS A 24 12.25 1.72 -13.79
C LYS A 24 13.18 2.68 -13.09
N GLY A 25 14.28 2.13 -12.61
CA GLY A 25 15.20 2.80 -11.72
C GLY A 25 16.46 1.99 -11.52
N ILE A 26 17.36 2.52 -10.70
CA ILE A 26 18.53 1.80 -10.18
C ILE A 26 18.24 1.32 -8.75
N PRO A 27 18.65 0.11 -8.35
CA PRO A 27 18.61 -0.31 -6.96
C PRO A 27 19.43 0.65 -6.10
N LEU A 28 18.83 1.20 -5.05
CA LEU A 28 19.48 2.24 -4.27
C LEU A 28 20.75 1.73 -3.55
N ARG A 29 20.79 0.44 -3.23
CA ARG A 29 21.98 -0.25 -2.72
C ARG A 29 23.20 -0.16 -3.64
N GLU A 30 22.99 -0.13 -4.96
CA GLU A 30 24.10 -0.07 -5.93
C GLU A 30 24.69 1.33 -5.94
N LEU A 31 23.84 2.37 -5.95
CA LEU A 31 24.27 3.76 -5.83
C LEU A 31 25.06 4.01 -4.53
N ILE A 32 24.57 3.51 -3.38
CA ILE A 32 25.27 3.64 -2.09
C ILE A 32 26.59 2.85 -2.09
N GLY A 33 26.64 1.69 -2.74
CA GLY A 33 27.86 0.90 -2.88
C GLY A 33 28.99 1.65 -3.57
N GLU A 34 28.67 2.56 -4.48
CA GLU A 34 29.65 3.40 -5.18
C GLU A 34 30.23 4.53 -4.32
N THR A 35 29.57 4.92 -3.23
CA THR A 35 29.95 6.11 -2.43
C THR A 35 30.97 5.84 -1.31
N GLN A 36 31.42 4.60 -1.12
CA GLN A 36 32.34 4.19 -0.03
C GLN A 36 31.92 4.78 1.34
N PRO A 37 30.74 4.42 1.87
CA PRO A 37 30.18 5.08 3.04
C PRO A 37 31.07 4.93 4.28
N GLU A 38 31.06 5.96 5.13
CA GLU A 38 31.74 5.91 6.44
C GLU A 38 31.16 4.80 7.31
N ALA A 39 32.02 4.21 8.15
CA ALA A 39 31.58 3.21 9.12
C ALA A 39 30.64 3.84 10.15
N GLY A 40 29.54 3.15 10.47
CA GLY A 40 28.62 3.55 11.55
C GLY A 40 27.27 4.11 11.09
N ALA A 41 27.11 4.41 9.79
CA ALA A 41 25.80 4.78 9.26
C ALA A 41 24.78 3.66 9.50
N ARG A 42 23.62 4.02 10.06
CA ARG A 42 22.53 3.08 10.40
C ARG A 42 21.17 3.52 9.84
N ARG A 43 21.04 4.79 9.46
CA ARG A 43 19.84 5.37 8.86
C ARG A 43 20.21 6.16 7.62
N VAL A 44 19.20 6.47 6.82
CA VAL A 44 19.30 7.35 5.66
C VAL A 44 18.29 8.46 5.83
N PHE A 45 18.73 9.69 5.59
CA PHE A 45 17.92 10.89 5.62
C PHE A 45 17.78 11.44 4.20
N PHE A 46 16.55 11.48 3.73
CA PHE A 46 16.20 11.91 2.38
C PHE A 46 15.75 13.36 2.39
N HIS A 47 16.21 14.11 1.39
CA HIS A 47 15.79 15.49 1.14
C HIS A 47 15.17 15.58 -0.26
N ALA A 48 14.05 16.29 -0.33
CA ALA A 48 13.39 16.64 -1.58
C ALA A 48 13.51 18.14 -1.86
N SER A 49 13.49 18.48 -3.14
CA SER A 49 13.61 19.87 -3.60
C SER A 49 12.50 20.81 -3.12
N ASP A 50 11.35 20.27 -2.71
CA ASP A 50 10.22 21.02 -2.13
C ASP A 50 10.35 21.23 -0.60
N GLY A 51 11.47 20.80 -0.01
CA GLY A 51 11.73 20.88 1.42
C GLY A 51 11.18 19.71 2.23
N TYR A 52 10.53 18.72 1.60
CA TYR A 52 10.11 17.50 2.28
C TYR A 52 11.33 16.66 2.71
N THR A 53 11.24 16.07 3.90
CA THR A 53 12.28 15.19 4.44
C THR A 53 11.67 13.94 5.05
N HIS A 54 12.40 12.83 4.93
CA HIS A 54 12.01 11.57 5.54
C HIS A 54 13.25 10.78 5.96
N SER A 55 13.15 9.97 7.01
CA SER A 55 14.23 9.11 7.46
C SER A 55 13.79 7.65 7.52
N THR A 56 14.68 6.72 7.18
CA THR A 56 14.41 5.28 7.36
C THR A 56 15.70 4.53 7.65
N THR A 57 15.62 3.23 7.94
CA THR A 57 16.79 2.41 8.25
C THR A 57 17.66 2.19 7.02
N LEU A 58 18.98 2.12 7.22
CA LEU A 58 19.89 1.75 6.13
C LEU A 58 19.59 0.34 5.61
N GLU A 59 19.20 -0.58 6.50
CA GLU A 59 18.75 -1.92 6.13
C GLU A 59 17.62 -1.89 5.09
N LYS A 60 16.57 -1.10 5.33
CA LYS A 60 15.44 -0.96 4.39
C LYS A 60 15.88 -0.40 3.04
N VAL A 61 16.79 0.55 3.06
CA VAL A 61 17.33 1.19 1.85
C VAL A 61 18.19 0.23 1.02
N LEU A 62 18.90 -0.69 1.68
CA LEU A 62 19.76 -1.66 1.01
C LEU A 62 19.00 -2.89 0.46
N GLU A 63 17.70 -2.98 0.70
CA GLU A 63 16.87 -4.03 0.11
C GLU A 63 16.95 -3.99 -1.44
N PRO A 64 16.98 -5.16 -2.11
CA PRO A 64 17.07 -5.23 -3.57
C PRO A 64 15.93 -4.53 -4.32
N THR A 65 14.79 -4.34 -3.66
CA THR A 65 13.54 -3.82 -4.21
C THR A 65 13.36 -2.32 -3.99
N THR A 66 14.25 -1.68 -3.21
CA THR A 66 14.27 -0.24 -3.03
C THR A 66 14.96 0.42 -4.23
N LEU A 67 14.23 1.27 -4.93
CA LEU A 67 14.69 1.89 -6.18
C LEU A 67 14.80 3.41 -6.06
N LEU A 68 15.80 3.97 -6.74
CA LEU A 68 15.76 5.33 -7.27
C LEU A 68 15.17 5.26 -8.68
N ALA A 69 13.89 5.56 -8.82
CA ALA A 69 13.14 5.47 -10.06
C ALA A 69 13.16 6.76 -10.87
N PHE A 70 13.18 6.64 -12.20
CA PHE A 70 13.17 7.74 -13.18
C PHE A 70 12.16 7.55 -14.32
N GLU A 71 11.54 6.36 -14.46
CA GLU A 71 10.37 6.14 -15.33
C GLU A 71 9.22 5.48 -14.54
N MET A 72 7.98 5.77 -14.98
CA MET A 72 6.73 5.19 -14.48
C MET A 72 5.87 4.75 -15.67
N ASN A 73 5.51 3.47 -15.73
CA ASN A 73 4.72 2.86 -16.80
C ASN A 73 5.32 3.05 -18.21
N GLY A 74 6.65 2.93 -18.33
CA GLY A 74 7.37 3.03 -19.61
C GLY A 74 7.64 4.45 -20.10
N GLU A 75 7.20 5.46 -19.35
CA GLU A 75 7.41 6.87 -19.69
C GLU A 75 8.26 7.56 -18.60
N PRO A 76 8.97 8.66 -18.93
CA PRO A 76 9.59 9.50 -17.90
C PRO A 76 8.60 9.87 -16.80
N LEU A 77 9.08 9.98 -15.56
CA LEU A 77 8.21 10.35 -14.43
C LEU A 77 7.40 11.61 -14.75
N PRO A 78 6.06 11.60 -14.55
CA PRO A 78 5.30 12.84 -14.54
C PRO A 78 5.77 13.74 -13.38
N ASP A 79 5.76 15.06 -13.56
CA ASP A 79 6.20 16.03 -12.54
C ASP A 79 5.56 15.78 -11.17
N ARG A 80 4.23 15.60 -11.14
CA ARG A 80 3.46 15.32 -9.91
C ARG A 80 3.92 14.06 -9.15
N HIS A 81 4.58 13.14 -9.87
CA HIS A 81 5.08 11.87 -9.37
C HIS A 81 6.58 11.87 -9.10
N GLY A 82 7.26 13.01 -9.19
CA GLY A 82 8.63 13.18 -8.72
C GLY A 82 9.69 13.25 -9.81
N TYR A 83 9.37 13.75 -11.02
CA TYR A 83 10.40 14.01 -12.03
C TYR A 83 11.54 14.90 -11.48
N PRO A 84 12.83 14.62 -11.77
CA PRO A 84 13.32 13.54 -12.63
C PRO A 84 13.55 12.22 -11.90
N ALA A 85 13.52 12.21 -10.57
CA ALA A 85 13.77 11.01 -9.78
C ALA A 85 12.98 10.98 -8.47
N ARG A 86 12.54 9.79 -8.10
CA ARG A 86 11.88 9.51 -6.82
C ARG A 86 12.38 8.21 -6.22
N LEU A 87 12.15 8.04 -4.92
CA LEU A 87 12.27 6.74 -4.27
C LEU A 87 11.01 5.90 -4.50
N ILE A 88 11.21 4.60 -4.60
CA ILE A 88 10.20 3.55 -4.47
C ILE A 88 10.69 2.59 -3.39
N VAL A 89 9.98 2.53 -2.27
CA VAL A 89 10.35 1.76 -1.08
C VAL A 89 9.22 0.77 -0.75
N PRO A 90 9.22 -0.44 -1.34
CA PRO A 90 8.15 -1.42 -1.11
C PRO A 90 8.01 -1.80 0.36
N GLY A 91 6.81 -2.20 0.79
CA GLY A 91 6.54 -2.58 2.19
C GLY A 91 6.31 -1.40 3.15
N ALA A 92 6.82 -0.21 2.84
CA ALA A 92 6.59 1.01 3.58
C ALA A 92 5.45 1.85 2.96
N TYR A 93 4.82 2.70 3.77
CA TYR A 93 3.82 3.63 3.25
C TYR A 93 4.48 4.68 2.32
N GLY A 94 3.66 5.31 1.49
CA GLY A 94 4.09 6.20 0.41
C GLY A 94 4.87 7.43 0.85
N GLU A 95 4.82 7.81 2.12
CA GLU A 95 5.63 8.89 2.69
C GLU A 95 7.15 8.61 2.64
N VAL A 96 7.54 7.34 2.67
CA VAL A 96 8.95 6.91 2.58
C VAL A 96 9.44 6.96 1.12
N SER A 97 8.53 6.83 0.15
CA SER A 97 8.80 6.91 -1.28
C SER A 97 8.91 8.37 -1.75
N VAL A 98 9.90 9.09 -1.24
CA VAL A 98 10.17 10.53 -1.43
C VAL A 98 10.22 10.90 -2.93
N LYS A 99 9.47 11.92 -3.32
CA LYS A 99 9.48 12.49 -4.68
C LYS A 99 10.50 13.63 -4.78
N TRP A 100 10.93 13.95 -6.00
CA TRP A 100 11.82 15.07 -6.28
C TRP A 100 13.10 15.02 -5.44
N ILE A 101 13.67 13.82 -5.30
CA ILE A 101 14.82 13.57 -4.44
C ILE A 101 16.03 14.35 -4.97
N ASP A 102 16.68 15.11 -4.08
CA ASP A 102 17.86 15.91 -4.43
C ASP A 102 19.11 15.55 -3.61
N ARG A 103 18.94 15.01 -2.40
CA ARG A 103 20.03 14.57 -1.53
C ARG A 103 19.64 13.34 -0.73
N ILE A 104 20.59 12.39 -0.67
CA ILE A 104 20.54 11.18 0.13
C ILE A 104 21.71 11.26 1.11
N GLU A 105 21.42 11.31 2.41
CA GLU A 105 22.42 11.50 3.46
C GLU A 105 22.44 10.25 4.36
N LEU A 106 23.60 9.61 4.48
CA LEU A 106 23.80 8.51 5.41
C LEU A 106 24.10 9.09 6.80
N ILE A 107 23.35 8.65 7.82
CA ILE A 107 23.42 9.24 9.16
C ILE A 107 23.53 8.16 10.25
N ASP A 108 24.04 8.57 11.41
CA ASP A 108 24.22 7.76 12.62
C ASP A 108 23.35 8.22 13.82
N ASP A 109 22.52 9.25 13.63
CA ASP A 109 21.55 9.75 14.60
C ASP A 109 20.08 9.38 14.28
N ASP A 110 19.14 9.78 15.15
CA ASP A 110 17.69 9.50 15.04
C ASP A 110 16.87 10.75 14.70
N ARG A 111 17.43 11.72 13.97
CA ARG A 111 16.68 12.93 13.62
C ARG A 111 15.43 12.58 12.80
N GLU A 112 14.30 13.16 13.19
CA GLU A 112 13.00 12.89 12.59
C GLU A 112 12.76 13.64 11.27
N GLY A 113 12.11 12.96 10.32
CA GLY A 113 11.56 13.52 9.10
C GLY A 113 10.26 14.32 9.30
N TYR A 114 9.62 14.72 8.21
CA TYR A 114 8.44 15.57 8.21
C TYR A 114 7.22 14.96 8.91
N TYR A 115 6.88 13.70 8.60
CA TYR A 115 5.73 13.02 9.19
C TYR A 115 6.03 12.48 10.60
N GLU A 116 7.25 12.00 10.86
CA GLU A 116 7.68 11.57 12.21
C GLU A 116 7.45 12.69 13.25
N LYS A 117 7.83 13.93 12.91
CA LYS A 117 7.59 15.13 13.74
C LYS A 117 6.13 15.44 14.02
N GLN A 118 5.21 14.90 13.22
CA GLN A 118 3.76 15.05 13.38
C GLN A 118 3.12 13.89 14.14
N GLY A 119 3.91 12.93 14.63
CA GLY A 119 3.46 11.81 15.45
C GLY A 119 3.17 10.52 14.67
N TRP A 120 3.50 10.48 13.38
CA TRP A 120 3.41 9.24 12.58
C TRP A 120 4.58 8.31 12.92
N LYS A 121 4.31 7.02 13.07
CA LYS A 121 5.27 6.01 13.58
C LYS A 121 5.23 4.69 12.82
N ALA A 122 4.60 4.66 11.65
CA ALA A 122 4.37 3.42 10.94
C ALA A 122 5.67 2.74 10.52
N GLN A 123 5.75 1.44 10.76
CA GLN A 123 6.92 0.63 10.39
C GLN A 123 6.74 -0.08 9.04
N ARG A 124 5.49 -0.43 8.72
CA ARG A 124 5.13 -1.16 7.50
C ARG A 124 3.68 -0.91 7.14
N VAL A 125 3.36 -1.11 5.86
CA VAL A 125 1.97 -1.17 5.40
C VAL A 125 1.26 -2.36 6.06
N HIS A 126 0.11 -2.10 6.68
CA HIS A 126 -0.75 -3.15 7.23
C HIS A 126 -1.39 -3.98 6.12
N THR A 127 -1.75 -5.22 6.43
CA THR A 127 -2.58 -6.02 5.54
C THR A 127 -3.98 -5.40 5.47
N MET A 128 -4.44 -5.07 4.27
CA MET A 128 -5.69 -4.38 4.02
C MET A 128 -6.45 -5.02 2.86
N SER A 129 -7.76 -4.79 2.82
CA SER A 129 -8.61 -5.15 1.69
C SER A 129 -9.79 -4.19 1.59
N ARG A 130 -10.28 -3.98 0.37
CA ARG A 130 -11.40 -3.10 0.09
C ARG A 130 -12.30 -3.66 -0.99
N ILE A 131 -13.60 -3.45 -0.85
CA ILE A 131 -14.62 -3.62 -1.89
C ILE A 131 -14.69 -2.33 -2.72
N ASP A 132 -14.50 -2.46 -4.04
CA ASP A 132 -14.64 -1.37 -5.01
C ASP A 132 -16.00 -1.43 -5.73
N VAL A 133 -16.54 -2.64 -5.90
CA VAL A 133 -17.86 -2.88 -6.48
C VAL A 133 -18.58 -3.94 -5.65
N PRO A 134 -19.85 -3.73 -5.26
CA PRO A 134 -20.63 -2.49 -5.41
C PRO A 134 -20.13 -1.35 -4.50
N VAL A 135 -20.47 -0.10 -4.84
CA VAL A 135 -20.10 1.07 -4.02
C VAL A 135 -21.07 1.26 -2.85
N LYS A 136 -20.60 1.85 -1.76
CA LYS A 136 -21.38 2.06 -0.54
C LYS A 136 -22.66 2.88 -0.81
N GLY A 137 -23.79 2.37 -0.33
CA GLY A 137 -25.10 2.98 -0.46
C GLY A 137 -25.76 2.78 -1.83
N SER A 138 -25.16 2.02 -2.73
CA SER A 138 -25.76 1.73 -4.02
C SER A 138 -26.93 0.74 -3.91
N THR A 139 -27.88 0.89 -4.83
CA THR A 139 -28.88 -0.13 -5.14
C THR A 139 -28.48 -0.79 -6.46
N VAL A 140 -28.40 -2.11 -6.50
CA VAL A 140 -27.91 -2.86 -7.67
C VAL A 140 -28.80 -4.09 -7.96
N PRO A 141 -28.96 -4.48 -9.23
CA PRO A 141 -29.68 -5.71 -9.58
C PRO A 141 -28.83 -6.95 -9.29
N ALA A 142 -29.49 -8.10 -9.06
CA ALA A 142 -28.84 -9.40 -9.02
C ALA A 142 -28.67 -9.99 -10.44
N PRO A 143 -27.62 -10.78 -10.73
CA PRO A 143 -26.49 -11.13 -9.86
C PRO A 143 -25.47 -9.98 -9.71
N VAL A 144 -24.70 -10.01 -8.63
CA VAL A 144 -23.66 -9.01 -8.32
C VAL A 144 -22.29 -9.67 -8.36
N GLU A 145 -21.35 -9.04 -9.05
CA GLU A 145 -19.93 -9.39 -8.98
C GLU A 145 -19.23 -8.48 -7.97
N ILE A 146 -18.97 -8.99 -6.76
CA ILE A 146 -18.28 -8.23 -5.72
C ILE A 146 -16.79 -8.22 -6.06
N ARG A 147 -16.18 -7.06 -6.19
CA ARG A 147 -14.77 -6.92 -6.62
C ARG A 147 -14.03 -5.89 -5.79
N GLY A 148 -12.72 -6.04 -5.75
CA GLY A 148 -11.87 -5.04 -5.13
C GLY A 148 -10.40 -5.38 -5.17
N ALA A 149 -9.68 -4.80 -4.21
CA ALA A 149 -8.24 -4.96 -4.06
C ALA A 149 -7.89 -5.40 -2.63
N ALA A 150 -6.78 -6.11 -2.48
CA ALA A 150 -6.13 -6.40 -1.21
C ALA A 150 -4.63 -6.10 -1.33
N PHE A 151 -4.01 -5.65 -0.25
CA PHE A 151 -2.60 -5.28 -0.25
C PHE A 151 -1.96 -5.51 1.11
N ALA A 152 -0.67 -5.86 1.12
CA ALA A 152 0.07 -6.16 2.34
C ALA A 152 1.53 -5.68 2.23
N GLY A 153 1.76 -4.50 1.64
CA GLY A 153 3.10 -3.96 1.47
C GLY A 153 3.94 -4.80 0.50
N ASP A 154 4.87 -5.57 1.04
CA ASP A 154 5.82 -6.42 0.31
C ASP A 154 5.64 -7.93 0.58
N ARG A 155 4.57 -8.30 1.28
CA ARG A 155 4.29 -9.69 1.71
C ARG A 155 3.37 -10.47 0.78
N GLY A 156 2.73 -9.79 -0.18
CA GLY A 156 1.69 -10.38 -1.03
C GLY A 156 0.42 -10.79 -0.29
N ILE A 157 -0.58 -11.24 -1.04
CA ILE A 157 -1.88 -11.71 -0.52
C ILE A 157 -2.06 -13.19 -0.87
N SER A 158 -2.35 -14.01 0.14
CA SER A 158 -2.59 -15.45 -0.04
C SER A 158 -4.08 -15.80 -0.11
N LYS A 159 -4.93 -15.01 0.54
CA LYS A 159 -6.37 -15.26 0.61
C LYS A 159 -7.16 -13.95 0.71
N VAL A 160 -8.33 -13.91 0.07
CA VAL A 160 -9.35 -12.89 0.30
C VAL A 160 -10.67 -13.60 0.60
N GLU A 161 -11.39 -13.10 1.60
CA GLU A 161 -12.70 -13.62 1.97
C GLU A 161 -13.72 -12.49 2.03
N VAL A 162 -14.94 -12.79 1.56
CA VAL A 162 -16.07 -11.87 1.57
C VAL A 162 -17.17 -12.46 2.46
N SER A 163 -17.72 -11.62 3.32
CA SER A 163 -18.98 -11.85 4.03
C SER A 163 -20.07 -11.01 3.38
N THR A 164 -21.28 -11.58 3.31
CA THR A 164 -22.49 -10.91 2.82
C THR A 164 -23.54 -10.77 3.92
N ASP A 165 -23.17 -11.00 5.18
CA ASP A 165 -24.02 -11.03 6.35
C ASP A 165 -23.40 -10.28 7.54
N GLY A 166 -22.65 -9.20 7.26
CA GLY A 166 -22.08 -8.33 8.30
C GLY A 166 -20.85 -8.91 9.03
N GLY A 167 -20.29 -10.01 8.55
CA GLY A 167 -19.08 -10.66 9.07
C GLY A 167 -19.34 -11.99 9.80
N ASP A 168 -20.58 -12.49 9.81
CA ASP A 168 -20.94 -13.73 10.49
C ASP A 168 -20.44 -14.97 9.75
N THR A 169 -20.59 -15.01 8.43
CA THR A 169 -20.06 -16.08 7.57
C THR A 169 -19.17 -15.55 6.46
N TRP A 170 -18.18 -16.35 6.07
CA TRP A 170 -17.13 -15.97 5.13
C TRP A 170 -17.05 -16.95 3.98
N ARG A 171 -16.83 -16.43 2.78
CA ARG A 171 -16.58 -17.22 1.57
C ARG A 171 -15.31 -16.75 0.90
N ASP A 172 -14.54 -17.69 0.38
CA ASP A 172 -13.34 -17.39 -0.38
C ASP A 172 -13.71 -16.62 -1.66
N ALA A 173 -12.98 -15.54 -1.92
CA ALA A 173 -12.99 -14.82 -3.19
C ALA A 173 -11.88 -15.35 -4.10
N GLU A 174 -12.09 -15.25 -5.41
CA GLU A 174 -11.07 -15.56 -6.40
C GLU A 174 -10.11 -14.37 -6.54
N ILE A 175 -8.80 -14.61 -6.40
CA ILE A 175 -7.79 -13.63 -6.76
C ILE A 175 -7.57 -13.71 -8.27
N VAL A 176 -8.07 -12.72 -9.00
CA VAL A 176 -8.03 -12.68 -10.48
C VAL A 176 -6.75 -12.06 -11.03
N TYR A 177 -6.06 -11.26 -10.21
CA TYR A 177 -4.71 -10.78 -10.50
C TYR A 177 -3.87 -10.96 -9.24
N HIS A 178 -2.90 -11.88 -9.32
CA HIS A 178 -2.00 -12.22 -8.22
C HIS A 178 -0.80 -11.25 -8.11
N GLY A 179 -0.40 -10.65 -9.23
CA GLY A 179 0.78 -9.78 -9.31
C GLY A 179 2.04 -10.40 -8.70
N SER A 180 2.78 -9.60 -7.94
CA SER A 180 3.93 -10.03 -7.12
C SER A 180 3.68 -9.68 -5.64
N PRO A 181 4.56 -10.10 -4.71
CA PRO A 181 4.44 -9.68 -3.32
C PRO A 181 4.43 -8.16 -3.10
N LEU A 182 4.92 -7.37 -4.06
CA LEU A 182 5.02 -5.91 -4.00
C LEU A 182 3.79 -5.17 -4.55
N THR A 183 2.81 -5.90 -5.08
CA THR A 183 1.63 -5.32 -5.72
C THR A 183 0.38 -5.67 -4.93
N TRP A 184 -0.70 -4.93 -5.16
CA TRP A 184 -2.02 -5.38 -4.78
C TRP A 184 -2.37 -6.72 -5.44
N ALA A 185 -3.32 -7.42 -4.83
CA ALA A 185 -4.07 -8.48 -5.47
C ALA A 185 -5.45 -7.94 -5.84
N LEU A 186 -5.91 -8.19 -7.07
CA LEU A 186 -7.29 -7.89 -7.45
C LEU A 186 -8.12 -9.16 -7.31
N TRP A 187 -9.32 -9.03 -6.76
CA TRP A 187 -10.17 -10.17 -6.44
C TRP A 187 -11.62 -9.97 -6.88
N SER A 188 -12.33 -11.09 -7.05
CA SER A 188 -13.71 -11.17 -7.48
C SER A 188 -14.47 -12.24 -6.68
N SER A 189 -15.75 -12.01 -6.40
CA SER A 189 -16.64 -12.97 -5.75
C SER A 189 -18.05 -12.86 -6.37
N PRO A 190 -18.49 -13.86 -7.16
CA PRO A 190 -19.83 -13.86 -7.74
C PRO A 190 -20.86 -14.13 -6.65
N TRP A 191 -21.91 -13.30 -6.62
CA TRP A 191 -22.95 -13.37 -5.60
C TRP A 191 -24.36 -13.28 -6.21
N ARG A 192 -25.25 -14.16 -5.74
CA ARG A 192 -26.63 -14.28 -6.21
C ARG A 192 -27.60 -14.09 -5.03
N PRO A 193 -27.78 -12.84 -4.55
CA PRO A 193 -28.68 -12.55 -3.44
C PRO A 193 -30.15 -12.56 -3.86
N SER A 194 -31.02 -12.70 -2.85
CA SER A 194 -32.41 -12.28 -2.96
C SER A 194 -32.52 -10.75 -2.80
N PRO A 195 -33.63 -10.12 -3.20
CA PRO A 195 -33.88 -8.71 -2.89
C PRO A 195 -33.77 -8.42 -1.38
N GLY A 196 -33.14 -7.31 -1.01
CA GLY A 196 -32.94 -6.95 0.39
C GLY A 196 -31.76 -6.02 0.63
N ASP A 197 -31.57 -5.60 1.88
CA ASP A 197 -30.42 -4.81 2.33
C ASP A 197 -29.34 -5.73 2.91
N TYR A 198 -28.08 -5.46 2.57
CA TYR A 198 -26.94 -6.29 2.96
C TYR A 198 -25.75 -5.43 3.39
N GLU A 199 -25.00 -5.94 4.37
CA GLU A 199 -23.66 -5.46 4.69
C GLU A 199 -22.62 -6.44 4.16
N LEU A 200 -21.86 -5.97 3.16
CA LEU A 200 -20.71 -6.69 2.63
C LEU A 200 -19.48 -6.35 3.45
N VAL A 201 -18.68 -7.35 3.82
CA VAL A 201 -17.43 -7.17 4.54
C VAL A 201 -16.33 -7.95 3.84
N VAL A 202 -15.12 -7.40 3.77
CA VAL A 202 -13.96 -8.09 3.20
C VAL A 202 -12.80 -8.13 4.19
N ARG A 203 -12.07 -9.25 4.17
CA ARG A 203 -10.79 -9.42 4.86
C ARG A 203 -9.80 -10.15 3.97
N ALA A 204 -8.51 -9.94 4.20
CA ALA A 204 -7.44 -10.64 3.50
C ALA A 204 -6.46 -11.30 4.47
N THR A 205 -5.84 -12.39 4.02
CA THR A 205 -4.68 -13.02 4.65
C THR A 205 -3.46 -12.74 3.79
N ASP A 206 -2.38 -12.25 4.38
CA ASP A 206 -1.15 -11.95 3.64
C ASP A 206 -0.35 -13.22 3.30
N GLY A 207 0.73 -13.07 2.53
CA GLY A 207 1.59 -14.18 2.14
C GLY A 207 2.37 -14.83 3.29
N ALA A 208 2.42 -14.20 4.46
CA ALA A 208 2.98 -14.78 5.68
C ALA A 208 1.93 -15.56 6.51
N GLY A 209 0.67 -15.56 6.07
CA GLY A 209 -0.44 -16.22 6.76
C GLY A 209 -1.09 -15.36 7.85
N GLU A 210 -0.72 -14.07 7.96
CA GLU A 210 -1.31 -13.15 8.93
C GLU A 210 -2.65 -12.62 8.39
N LEU A 211 -3.72 -12.82 9.16
CA LEU A 211 -5.04 -12.28 8.85
C LEU A 211 -5.07 -10.77 9.13
N GLN A 212 -5.67 -10.00 8.23
CA GLN A 212 -5.97 -8.59 8.43
C GLN A 212 -6.63 -8.36 9.80
N SER A 213 -6.15 -7.33 10.51
CA SER A 213 -6.69 -6.97 11.82
C SER A 213 -8.16 -6.57 11.70
N SER A 214 -9.00 -7.13 12.58
CA SER A 214 -10.39 -6.71 12.76
C SER A 214 -10.53 -5.51 13.70
N VAL A 215 -9.47 -5.16 14.44
CA VAL A 215 -9.43 -3.96 15.27
C VAL A 215 -9.52 -2.76 14.36
N VAL A 216 -10.45 -1.85 14.65
CA VAL A 216 -10.61 -0.60 13.91
C VAL A 216 -9.73 0.44 14.58
N ASP A 217 -8.79 1.00 13.82
CA ASP A 217 -7.99 2.13 14.22
C ASP A 217 -7.94 3.16 13.08
N ASP A 218 -7.81 4.44 13.43
CA ASP A 218 -7.64 5.51 12.46
C ASP A 218 -6.19 5.54 11.95
N THR A 219 -5.89 6.47 11.06
CA THR A 219 -4.62 6.56 10.34
C THR A 219 -3.43 6.92 11.23
N VAL A 220 -3.61 7.72 12.29
CA VAL A 220 -2.52 8.09 13.19
C VAL A 220 -2.54 7.17 14.42
N PRO A 221 -1.41 6.56 14.80
CA PRO A 221 -0.04 6.84 14.35
C PRO A 221 0.55 5.90 13.27
N ASP A 222 -0.06 4.74 12.99
CA ASP A 222 0.57 3.60 12.27
C ASP A 222 -0.16 3.22 10.96
N GLY A 223 -1.12 4.03 10.52
CA GLY A 223 -2.02 3.70 9.42
C GLY A 223 -3.27 2.97 9.90
N ALA A 224 -4.31 3.02 9.08
CA ALA A 224 -5.64 2.53 9.48
C ALA A 224 -5.72 1.00 9.49
N THR A 225 -6.48 0.45 10.43
CA THR A 225 -6.78 -0.98 10.51
C THR A 225 -8.29 -1.24 10.56
N GLY A 226 -8.69 -2.50 10.32
CA GLY A 226 -10.08 -2.93 10.32
C GLY A 226 -10.55 -3.42 8.95
N PHE A 227 -11.73 -4.06 8.93
CA PHE A 227 -12.34 -4.57 7.70
C PHE A 227 -13.14 -3.49 6.98
N HIS A 228 -13.03 -3.45 5.65
CA HIS A 228 -13.89 -2.57 4.85
C HIS A 228 -15.31 -3.14 4.81
N ARG A 229 -16.29 -2.29 5.15
CA ARG A 229 -17.72 -2.62 5.19
C ARG A 229 -18.49 -1.74 4.20
N VAL A 230 -19.33 -2.37 3.38
CA VAL A 230 -20.14 -1.71 2.35
C VAL A 230 -21.59 -2.12 2.51
N GLN A 231 -22.44 -1.13 2.80
CA GLN A 231 -23.89 -1.30 2.84
C GLN A 231 -24.45 -1.17 1.41
N VAL A 232 -25.26 -2.13 0.97
CA VAL A 232 -25.90 -2.14 -0.35
C VAL A 232 -27.33 -2.66 -0.29
N ARG A 233 -28.13 -2.27 -1.28
CA ARG A 233 -29.48 -2.78 -1.50
C ARG A 233 -29.56 -3.56 -2.80
N ILE A 234 -30.22 -4.71 -2.77
CA ILE A 234 -30.53 -5.52 -3.95
C ILE A 234 -31.96 -5.22 -4.39
N GLU A 235 -32.12 -4.94 -5.69
CA GLU A 235 -33.41 -4.68 -6.32
C GLU A 235 -34.37 -5.86 -6.18
N ALA A 236 -35.67 -5.55 -6.22
CA ALA A 236 -36.78 -6.50 -6.13
C ALA A 236 -37.03 -7.26 -7.43
#